data_AF-A0A6G8PW76-F1
#
_entry.id   AF-A0A6G8PW76-F1
#
_cell.length_a   1.000
_cell.length_b   1.000
_cell.length_c   1.000
_cell.angle_alpha   90.00
_cell.angle_beta   90.00
_cell.angle_gamma   90.00
#
_symmetry.space_group_name_H-M   'P 1'
#
loop_
_entity.id
_entity.type
_entity.pdbx_description
1 polymer ?
#
loop_
_entity_poly.entity_id
_entity_poly.type
_entity_poly.pdbx_seq_one_letter_code
_entity_poly.pdbx_strand_id
1 'polypeptide(L)'
;MRRVDERLIRRHIEKAEATVLGEHQLEEYVAGLDPSECVRILLASPEGLPFLAARRDECRVGPDETRSFEEVIKAWTLEVLSSLEGG
;
A
#
# COMPACT_ATOMS: atom_id res chain seq x y z
N MET A 1 -3.51 15.37 -15.98
CA MET A 1 -2.53 14.59 -15.20
C MET A 1 -2.64 14.99 -13.75
N ARG A 2 -3.20 14.13 -12.89
CA ARG A 2 -3.23 14.38 -11.44
C ARG A 2 -1.78 14.41 -10.96
N ARG A 3 -1.39 15.46 -10.23
CA ARG A 3 -0.10 15.47 -9.55
C ARG A 3 -0.12 14.30 -8.57
N VAL A 4 0.84 13.42 -8.76
CA VAL A 4 1.29 12.44 -7.80
C VAL A 4 1.40 13.13 -6.44
N ASP A 5 0.75 12.59 -5.42
CA ASP A 5 0.80 13.19 -4.09
C ASP A 5 1.83 12.44 -3.24
N GLU A 6 3.09 12.49 -3.66
CA GLU A 6 4.24 11.94 -2.91
C GLU A 6 4.26 12.43 -1.46
N ARG A 7 3.70 13.62 -1.20
CA ARG A 7 3.53 14.17 0.15
C ARG A 7 2.55 13.35 0.98
N LEU A 8 1.49 12.81 0.37
CA LEU A 8 0.58 11.90 1.06
C LEU A 8 1.32 10.62 1.45
N ILE A 9 2.05 10.01 0.52
CA ILE A 9 2.78 8.75 0.78
C ILE A 9 3.83 8.95 1.86
N ARG A 10 4.65 10.01 1.77
CA ARG A 10 5.66 10.33 2.78
C ARG A 10 5.06 10.52 4.17
N ARG A 11 3.89 11.17 4.26
CA ARG A 11 3.17 11.33 5.53
C ARG A 11 2.74 9.98 6.13
N HIS A 12 2.43 8.97 5.32
CA HIS A 12 2.10 7.63 5.83
C HIS A 12 3.34 6.89 6.34
N ILE A 13 4.49 7.04 5.68
CA ILE A 13 5.77 6.50 6.16
C ILE A 13 6.14 7.14 7.51
N GLU A 14 6.15 8.48 7.59
CA GLU A 14 6.44 9.22 8.83
C GLU A 14 5.47 8.84 9.97
N LYS A 15 4.21 8.54 9.66
CA LYS A 15 3.25 8.05 10.64
C LYS A 15 3.59 6.64 11.12
N ALA A 16 3.98 5.73 10.22
CA ALA A 16 4.38 4.38 10.60
C ALA A 16 5.57 4.44 11.56
N GLU A 17 6.60 5.21 11.22
CA GLU A 17 7.79 5.44 12.06
C GLU A 17 7.45 6.05 13.42
N ALA A 18 6.50 6.97 13.47
CA ALA A 18 6.10 7.63 14.70
C ALA A 18 5.20 6.76 15.61
N THR A 19 4.54 5.74 15.06
CA THR A 19 3.50 4.98 15.79
C THR A 19 3.89 3.53 16.06
N VAL A 20 4.79 2.95 15.28
CA VAL A 20 5.22 1.56 15.40
C VAL A 20 6.73 1.51 15.51
N LEU A 21 7.23 0.80 16.53
CA LEU A 21 8.67 0.59 16.76
C LEU A 21 9.09 -0.77 16.19
N GLY A 22 10.22 -0.84 15.48
CA GLY A 22 10.83 -2.11 15.05
C GLY A 22 11.20 -2.15 13.58
N GLU A 23 11.44 -3.34 13.03
CA GLU A 23 11.74 -3.51 11.59
C GLU A 23 10.46 -3.74 10.75
N HIS A 24 9.33 -4.01 11.41
CA HIS A 24 8.03 -4.32 10.78
C HIS A 24 7.04 -3.14 10.84
N GLN A 25 7.54 -1.91 10.92
CA GLN A 25 6.73 -0.72 11.20
C GLN A 25 5.63 -0.50 10.16
N LEU A 26 5.97 -0.64 8.87
CA LEU A 26 5.03 -0.48 7.78
C LEU A 26 4.01 -1.62 7.70
N GLU A 27 4.42 -2.86 8.02
CA GLU A 27 3.53 -4.02 8.05
C GLU A 27 2.44 -3.85 9.10
N GLU A 28 2.82 -3.49 10.33
CA GLU A 28 1.87 -3.25 11.42
C GLU A 28 1.02 -2.00 11.17
N TYR A 29 1.62 -0.94 10.61
CA TYR A 29 0.89 0.26 10.25
C TYR A 29 -0.22 -0.03 9.23
N VAL A 30 0.12 -0.75 8.16
CA VAL A 30 -0.82 -1.11 7.08
C VAL A 30 -1.87 -2.10 7.56
N ALA A 31 -1.53 -3.03 8.46
CA ALA A 31 -2.48 -3.94 9.07
C ALA A 31 -3.62 -3.20 9.79
N GLY A 32 -3.32 -2.04 10.39
CA GLY A 32 -4.28 -1.17 11.07
C GLY A 32 -5.04 -0.19 10.18
N LEU A 33 -4.73 -0.09 8.87
CA LEU A 33 -5.41 0.84 7.98
C LEU A 33 -6.78 0.33 7.51
N ASP A 34 -7.73 1.26 7.43
CA ASP A 34 -8.98 1.03 6.72
C ASP A 34 -8.74 0.83 5.22
N PRO A 35 -9.50 -0.05 4.54
CA PRO A 35 -9.39 -0.26 3.10
C PRO A 35 -9.49 1.03 2.27
N SER A 36 -10.28 2.01 2.72
CA SER A 36 -10.38 3.31 2.05
C SER A 36 -9.09 4.12 2.11
N GLU A 37 -8.33 4.04 3.21
CA GLU A 37 -7.02 4.70 3.32
C GLU A 37 -6.00 4.00 2.41
N CYS A 38 -6.02 2.66 2.36
CA CYS A 38 -5.22 1.87 1.41
C CYS A 38 -5.47 2.32 -0.04
N VAL A 39 -6.74 2.42 -0.47
CA VAL A 39 -7.09 2.94 -1.80
C VAL A 39 -6.50 4.33 -2.05
N ARG A 40 -6.54 5.24 -1.07
CA ARG A 40 -6.03 6.61 -1.23
C ARG A 40 -4.51 6.62 -1.42
N ILE A 41 -3.78 5.77 -0.68
CA ILE A 41 -2.33 5.61 -0.84
C ILE A 41 -2.00 5.07 -2.24
N LEU A 42 -2.69 4.00 -2.66
CA LEU A 42 -2.48 3.39 -3.98
C LEU A 42 -2.77 4.36 -5.13
N LEU A 43 -3.81 5.20 -5.00
CA LEU A 43 -4.15 6.23 -5.99
C LEU A 43 -3.15 7.40 -6.02
N ALA A 44 -2.43 7.64 -4.93
CA ALA A 44 -1.43 8.69 -4.84
C ALA A 44 -0.06 8.26 -5.42
N SER A 45 0.16 6.96 -5.59
CA SER A 45 1.42 6.41 -6.11
C SER A 45 1.57 6.65 -7.62
N PRO A 46 2.71 7.20 -8.07
CA PRO A 46 3.00 7.42 -9.48
C PRO A 46 3.12 6.11 -10.27
N GLU A 47 3.62 5.07 -9.59
CA GLU A 47 3.85 3.74 -10.15
C GLU A 47 2.67 2.81 -9.87
N GLY A 48 1.82 3.14 -8.89
CA GLY A 48 0.78 2.27 -8.34
C GLY A 48 -0.15 1.67 -9.40
N LEU A 49 -0.87 2.46 -10.19
CA LEU A 49 -1.85 1.89 -11.12
C LEU A 49 -1.22 1.06 -12.26
N PRO A 50 -0.16 1.51 -12.97
CA PRO A 50 0.50 0.70 -13.99
C PRO A 50 1.19 -0.55 -13.43
N PHE A 51 1.85 -0.45 -12.27
CA PHE A 51 2.48 -1.59 -11.59
C PHE A 51 1.44 -2.62 -11.13
N LEU A 52 0.34 -2.17 -10.51
CA LEU A 52 -0.78 -3.02 -10.13
C LEU A 52 -1.46 -3.66 -11.34
N ALA A 53 -1.58 -2.92 -12.45
CA ALA A 53 -2.14 -3.45 -13.68
C ALA A 53 -1.24 -4.53 -14.30
N ALA A 54 0.09 -4.38 -14.22
CA ALA A 54 1.05 -5.40 -14.66
C ALA A 54 0.99 -6.67 -13.79
N ARG A 55 0.62 -6.52 -12.51
CA ARG A 55 0.50 -7.61 -11.53
C ARG A 55 -0.94 -8.03 -11.28
N ARG A 56 -1.87 -7.66 -12.18
CA ARG A 56 -3.30 -7.95 -12.06
C ARG A 56 -3.60 -9.43 -11.81
N ASP A 57 -2.80 -10.33 -12.38
CA ASP A 57 -3.01 -11.77 -12.20
C ASP A 57 -2.59 -12.24 -10.79
N GLU A 58 -1.71 -11.50 -10.09
CA GLU A 58 -1.42 -11.64 -8.65
C GLU A 58 -2.54 -11.03 -7.78
N CYS A 59 -3.34 -10.11 -8.34
CA CYS A 59 -4.47 -9.43 -7.71
C CYS A 59 -5.82 -10.15 -7.87
N ARG A 60 -5.88 -11.26 -8.61
CA ARG A 60 -7.17 -11.87 -8.97
C ARG A 60 -7.75 -12.60 -7.76
N VAL A 61 -8.63 -11.92 -7.03
CA VAL A 61 -9.47 -12.56 -6.00
C VAL A 61 -10.49 -13.45 -6.71
N GLY A 62 -10.13 -14.71 -6.89
CA GLY A 62 -10.97 -15.75 -7.46
C GLY A 62 -11.65 -16.59 -6.37
N PRO A 63 -12.56 -17.50 -6.75
CA PRO A 63 -13.17 -18.45 -5.81
C PRO A 63 -12.15 -19.35 -5.10
N ASP A 64 -10.94 -19.49 -5.65
CA ASP A 64 -9.83 -20.28 -5.09
C ASP A 64 -8.82 -19.42 -4.29
N GLU A 65 -9.03 -18.10 -4.19
CA GLU A 65 -8.14 -17.20 -3.45
C GLU A 65 -8.48 -17.26 -1.96
N THR A 66 -7.50 -17.58 -1.12
CA THR A 66 -7.67 -17.67 0.33
C THR A 66 -7.64 -16.31 1.01
N ARG A 67 -7.05 -15.30 0.35
CA ARG A 67 -6.96 -13.93 0.83
C ARG A 67 -8.25 -13.15 0.51
N SER A 68 -8.75 -12.43 1.51
CA SER A 68 -9.79 -11.43 1.35
C SER A 68 -9.31 -10.23 0.51
N PHE A 69 -10.27 -9.49 -0.06
CA PHE A 69 -9.98 -8.23 -0.75
C PHE A 69 -9.17 -7.25 0.12
N GLU A 70 -9.44 -7.24 1.42
CA GLU A 70 -8.73 -6.40 2.39
C GLU A 70 -7.28 -6.83 2.57
N GLU A 71 -7.00 -8.14 2.64
CA GLU A 71 -5.63 -8.63 2.71
C GLU A 71 -4.85 -8.29 1.44
N VAL A 72 -5.49 -8.40 0.27
CA VAL A 72 -4.87 -8.02 -1.01
C VAL A 72 -4.56 -6.53 -1.05
N ILE A 73 -5.51 -5.65 -0.67
CA ILE A 73 -5.27 -4.20 -0.76
C ILE A 73 -4.23 -3.71 0.25
N LYS A 74 -4.14 -4.35 1.42
CA LYS A 74 -3.12 -4.07 2.42
C LYS A 74 -1.73 -4.51 1.94
N ALA A 75 -1.60 -5.72 1.39
CA ALA A 75 -0.33 -6.18 0.82
C ALA A 75 0.23 -5.22 -0.25
N TRP A 76 -0.63 -4.71 -1.13
CA TRP A 76 -0.19 -3.71 -2.13
C TRP A 76 0.16 -2.35 -1.54
N THR A 77 -0.57 -1.94 -0.51
CA THR A 77 -0.26 -0.68 0.19
C THR A 77 1.12 -0.76 0.83
N LEU A 78 1.43 -1.90 1.46
CA LEU A 78 2.76 -2.17 2.01
C LEU A 78 3.85 -2.08 0.93
N GLU A 79 3.70 -2.81 -0.19
CA GLU A 79 4.67 -2.80 -1.29
C GLU A 79 4.96 -1.36 -1.80
N VAL A 80 3.91 -0.54 -1.97
CA VAL A 80 4.05 0.86 -2.39
C VAL A 80 4.81 1.69 -1.36
N LEU A 81 4.54 1.51 -0.06
CA LEU A 81 5.23 2.25 0.99
C LEU A 81 6.70 1.80 1.10
N SER A 82 6.98 0.49 1.07
CA SER A 82 8.32 -0.08 1.17
C SER A 82 9.20 0.26 -0.04
N SER A 83 8.64 0.31 -1.24
CA SER A 83 9.38 0.70 -2.46
C SER A 83 9.87 2.16 -2.41
N LEU A 84 9.19 3.02 -1.63
CA LEU A 84 9.53 4.43 -1.48
C LEU A 84 10.35 4.72 -0.21
N GLU A 85 10.34 3.83 0.77
CA GLU A 85 11.24 3.85 1.94
C GLU A 85 12.67 3.45 1.56
N GLY A 86 12.83 2.45 0.67
CA GLY A 86 14.13 1.91 0.25
C GLY A 86 14.81 2.61 -0.94
N GLY A 87 14.50 3.88 -1.19
CA GLY A 87 15.07 4.68 -2.29
C GLY A 87 16.57 4.96 -2.18
#